data_AF-A0A8J2SJ44-F1
#
_entry.id   AF-A0A8J2SJ44-F1
#
_cell.length_a   1.000
_cell.length_b   1.000
_cell.length_c   1.000
_cell.angle_alpha   90.00
_cell.angle_beta   90.00
_cell.angle_gamma   90.00
#
_symmetry.space_group_name_H-M   'P 1'
#
loop_
_entity.id
_entity.type
_entity.pdbx_description
1 polymer ?
#
loop_
_entity_poly.entity_id
_entity_poly.type
_entity_poly.pdbx_seq_one_letter_code
_entity_poly.pdbx_strand_id
1 'polypeptide(L)'
;MQVTRDDLAEFERLLAKLRENPAAVDEEADLPAAEYARITYVTLVLLVYVNVSMVISICTTGVEGNLSQIEYLVYPLCFTANCGLLVFGALDSEAAGRRAIKLLRGWLITLIIIIPPLYWTSGMHEDAVLLVFYMVINAIFYPWLLDSMRELLRTRYKGSLTTQAHFYTNRALKLGAFQIVLLVSAVAQGIDGADTFLRVYATFSFSMNLIIAWIYVIAIFDVCAVDGRAAAKLRLSPLQAAAVASVGGVAFSGLAGYVLSQRRPSKRAAHATVYSLLFFNFLCYIFVGRLVWVARRKAPDGSAASGQPVKDEGLEAGGVFDVPGA
;
A
#
# COMPACT_ATOMS: atom_id res chain seq x y z
N MET A 1 -13.39 -16.81 -10.12
CA MET A 1 -13.78 -17.04 -8.72
C MET A 1 -15.30 -17.07 -8.69
N GLN A 2 -15.94 -18.18 -8.29
CA GLN A 2 -17.39 -18.26 -8.21
C GLN A 2 -17.85 -17.44 -7.01
N VAL A 3 -18.60 -16.36 -7.25
CA VAL A 3 -19.39 -15.69 -6.22
C VAL A 3 -20.35 -16.75 -5.71
N THR A 4 -20.25 -17.10 -4.43
CA THR A 4 -21.13 -18.10 -3.86
C THR A 4 -22.52 -17.49 -3.69
N ARG A 5 -23.56 -18.33 -3.69
CA ARG A 5 -24.93 -17.86 -3.41
C ARG A 5 -25.02 -17.16 -2.04
N ASP A 6 -24.17 -17.56 -1.11
CA ASP A 6 -24.11 -16.99 0.24
C ASP A 6 -23.54 -15.56 0.22
N ASP A 7 -22.51 -15.30 -0.60
CA ASP A 7 -21.95 -13.94 -0.76
C ASP A 7 -22.97 -12.96 -1.37
N LEU A 8 -23.78 -13.44 -2.33
CA LEU A 8 -24.84 -12.66 -2.97
C LEU A 8 -26.01 -12.40 -2.02
N ALA A 9 -26.41 -13.41 -1.24
CA ALA A 9 -27.47 -13.27 -0.24
C ALA A 9 -27.08 -12.35 0.92
N GLU A 10 -25.79 -12.34 1.31
CA GLU A 10 -25.27 -11.42 2.32
C GLU A 10 -25.24 -9.98 1.80
N PHE A 11 -24.86 -9.78 0.53
CA PHE A 11 -24.87 -8.48 -0.11
C PHE A 11 -26.29 -7.92 -0.29
N GLU A 12 -27.25 -8.75 -0.72
CA GLU A 12 -28.65 -8.37 -0.85
C GLU A 12 -29.29 -8.05 0.51
N ARG A 13 -28.95 -8.81 1.56
CA ARG A 13 -29.38 -8.50 2.93
C ARG A 13 -28.84 -7.17 3.43
N LEU A 14 -27.56 -6.87 3.17
CA LEU A 14 -26.94 -5.60 3.57
C LEU A 14 -27.56 -4.41 2.81
N LEU A 15 -27.85 -4.58 1.52
CA LEU A 15 -28.55 -3.56 0.73
C LEU A 15 -29.99 -3.34 1.19
N ALA A 16 -30.72 -4.41 1.54
CA ALA A 16 -32.08 -4.30 2.08
C ALA A 16 -32.09 -3.58 3.43
N LYS A 17 -31.16 -3.92 4.33
CA LYS A 17 -31.02 -3.25 5.64
C LYS A 17 -30.66 -1.76 5.51
N LEU A 18 -29.76 -1.41 4.58
CA LEU A 18 -29.42 -0.01 4.27
C LEU A 18 -30.61 0.80 3.74
N ARG A 19 -31.58 0.13 3.11
CA ARG A 19 -32.76 0.75 2.50
C ARG A 19 -33.90 0.95 3.49
N GLU A 20 -34.07 0.03 4.44
CA GLU A 20 -35.18 0.04 5.39
C GLU A 20 -34.92 0.90 6.62
N ASN A 21 -33.68 0.93 7.12
CA ASN A 21 -33.34 1.79 8.25
C ASN A 21 -31.83 2.07 8.28
N PRO A 22 -31.37 3.18 7.68
CA PRO A 22 -29.94 3.52 7.66
C PRO A 22 -29.33 3.67 9.06
N ALA A 23 -30.15 3.86 10.11
CA ALA A 23 -29.73 3.93 11.50
C ALA A 23 -29.77 2.58 12.25
N ALA A 24 -30.52 1.57 11.80
CA ALA A 24 -30.57 0.26 12.47
C ALA A 24 -29.36 -0.64 12.17
N VAL A 25 -28.56 -0.29 11.15
CA VAL A 25 -27.26 -0.94 10.92
C VAL A 25 -26.22 -0.48 11.97
N ASP A 26 -26.45 0.66 12.62
CA ASP A 26 -25.55 1.19 13.66
C ASP A 26 -25.77 0.56 15.05
N GLU A 27 -26.91 -0.08 15.34
CA GLU A 27 -27.22 -0.61 16.69
C GLU A 27 -26.79 -2.06 16.93
N GLU A 28 -26.47 -2.85 15.90
CA GLU A 28 -26.11 -4.28 16.05
C GLU A 28 -24.72 -4.64 15.47
N ALA A 29 -23.98 -3.63 14.98
CA ALA A 29 -22.60 -3.79 14.56
C ALA A 29 -21.67 -3.35 15.69
N ASP A 30 -20.70 -4.20 16.05
CA ASP A 30 -19.47 -3.72 16.69
C ASP A 30 -19.03 -2.44 15.96
N LEU A 31 -19.02 -1.29 16.63
CA LEU A 31 -18.78 0.05 16.06
C LEU A 31 -17.59 0.15 15.06
N PRO A 32 -16.49 -0.65 15.16
CA PRO A 32 -15.46 -0.68 14.13
C PRO A 32 -15.93 -1.20 12.76
N ALA A 33 -16.96 -2.05 12.69
CA ALA A 33 -17.40 -2.72 11.46
C ALA A 33 -18.07 -1.78 10.46
N ALA A 34 -18.85 -0.80 10.94
CA ALA A 34 -19.50 0.19 10.09
C ALA A 34 -18.49 1.17 9.47
N GLU A 35 -17.50 1.62 10.24
CA GLU A 35 -16.41 2.46 9.72
C GLU A 35 -15.56 1.71 8.68
N TYR A 36 -15.14 0.48 8.97
CA TYR A 36 -14.39 -0.32 8.01
C TYR A 36 -15.19 -0.68 6.76
N ALA A 37 -16.52 -0.84 6.87
CA ALA A 37 -17.38 -1.00 5.70
C ALA A 37 -17.32 0.23 4.80
N ARG A 38 -17.46 1.45 5.34
CA ARG A 38 -17.36 2.70 4.57
C ARG A 38 -16.00 2.83 3.87
N ILE A 39 -14.91 2.60 4.59
CA ILE A 39 -13.56 2.63 4.02
C ILE A 39 -13.40 1.55 2.93
N THR A 40 -13.99 0.37 3.12
CA THR A 40 -13.99 -0.70 2.11
C THR A 40 -14.71 -0.28 0.84
N TYR A 41 -15.88 0.36 0.95
CA TYR A 41 -16.61 0.85 -0.22
C TYR A 41 -15.86 1.95 -0.97
N VAL A 42 -15.32 2.94 -0.24
CA VAL A 42 -14.49 3.99 -0.86
C VAL A 42 -13.29 3.38 -1.57
N THR A 43 -12.60 2.43 -0.93
CA THR A 43 -11.47 1.72 -1.53
C THR A 43 -11.93 0.99 -2.80
N LEU A 44 -13.01 0.22 -2.74
CA LEU A 44 -13.56 -0.49 -3.90
C LEU A 44 -13.85 0.45 -5.08
N VAL A 45 -14.48 1.60 -4.81
CA VAL A 45 -14.76 2.61 -5.84
C VAL A 45 -13.46 3.12 -6.49
N LEU A 46 -12.43 3.41 -5.69
CA LEU A 46 -11.12 3.81 -6.23
C LEU A 46 -10.48 2.71 -7.09
N LEU A 47 -10.51 1.46 -6.62
CA LEU A 47 -9.94 0.33 -7.37
C LEU A 47 -10.68 0.12 -8.70
N VAL A 48 -12.02 0.16 -8.68
CA VAL A 48 -12.85 0.03 -9.89
C VAL A 48 -12.58 1.18 -10.85
N TYR A 49 -12.53 2.41 -10.34
CA TYR A 49 -12.23 3.60 -11.15
C TYR A 49 -10.90 3.46 -11.89
N VAL A 50 -9.83 3.07 -11.19
CA VAL A 50 -8.50 2.85 -11.79
C VAL A 50 -8.58 1.77 -12.89
N ASN A 51 -9.14 0.58 -12.61
CA ASN A 51 -9.22 -0.48 -13.61
C ASN A 51 -10.06 -0.08 -14.84
N VAL A 52 -11.21 0.55 -14.65
CA VAL A 52 -12.06 1.02 -15.76
C VAL A 52 -11.33 2.09 -16.57
N SER A 53 -10.63 3.00 -15.91
CA SER A 53 -9.85 4.06 -16.57
C SER A 53 -8.69 3.49 -17.39
N MET A 54 -7.98 2.47 -16.90
CA MET A 54 -6.97 1.77 -17.70
C MET A 54 -7.60 1.13 -18.93
N VAL A 55 -8.74 0.44 -18.78
CA VAL A 55 -9.40 -0.24 -19.89
C VAL A 55 -9.82 0.75 -20.97
N ILE A 56 -10.38 1.89 -20.57
CA ILE A 56 -10.69 2.98 -21.51
C ILE A 56 -9.41 3.52 -22.16
N SER A 57 -8.33 3.68 -21.40
CA SER A 57 -7.05 4.17 -21.91
C SER A 57 -6.42 3.23 -22.94
N ILE A 58 -6.53 1.90 -22.77
CA ILE A 58 -6.12 0.89 -23.76
C ILE A 58 -6.82 1.15 -25.12
N CYS A 59 -8.11 1.48 -25.08
CA CYS A 59 -8.93 1.65 -26.28
C CYS A 59 -8.84 3.06 -26.91
N THR A 60 -8.15 4.00 -26.28
CA THR A 60 -8.16 5.42 -26.68
C THR A 60 -6.76 5.97 -26.89
N THR A 61 -6.15 6.50 -25.84
CA THR A 61 -4.94 7.34 -25.91
C THR A 61 -3.69 6.66 -25.34
N GLY A 62 -3.80 5.42 -24.87
CA GLY A 62 -2.69 4.68 -24.26
C GLY A 62 -2.17 5.32 -22.96
N VAL A 63 -0.93 5.00 -22.60
CA VAL A 63 -0.28 5.42 -21.36
C VAL A 63 -0.07 6.94 -21.25
N GLU A 64 0.10 7.62 -22.38
CA GLU A 64 0.37 9.07 -22.44
C GLU A 64 -0.92 9.90 -22.36
N GLY A 65 -2.09 9.27 -22.50
CA GLY A 65 -3.38 9.93 -22.44
C GLY A 65 -3.70 10.64 -21.13
N ASN A 66 -4.55 11.67 -21.20
CA ASN A 66 -4.97 12.44 -20.03
C ASN A 66 -5.65 11.55 -18.96
N LEU A 67 -6.46 10.58 -19.38
CA LEU A 67 -7.12 9.65 -18.46
C LEU A 67 -6.12 8.76 -17.74
N SER A 68 -5.17 8.17 -18.47
CA SER A 68 -4.07 7.37 -17.91
C SER A 68 -3.22 8.19 -16.93
N GLN A 69 -2.94 9.46 -17.24
CA GLN A 69 -2.24 10.37 -16.32
C GLN A 69 -3.00 10.62 -15.01
N ILE A 70 -4.32 10.86 -15.07
CA ILE A 70 -5.13 10.96 -13.85
C ILE A 70 -5.06 9.68 -13.04
N GLU A 71 -5.14 8.53 -13.71
CA GLU A 71 -5.04 7.24 -13.07
C GLU A 71 -3.70 7.06 -12.34
N TYR A 72 -2.57 7.41 -12.97
CA TYR A 72 -1.26 7.34 -12.34
C TYR A 72 -1.21 8.16 -11.04
N LEU A 73 -1.99 9.23 -10.93
CA LEU A 73 -2.10 10.03 -9.70
C LEU A 73 -3.05 9.42 -8.66
N VAL A 74 -4.07 8.67 -9.09
CA VAL A 74 -5.05 8.00 -8.21
C VAL A 74 -4.54 6.63 -7.70
N TYR A 75 -3.72 5.95 -8.49
CA TYR A 75 -3.21 4.61 -8.17
C TYR A 75 -2.49 4.52 -6.81
N PRO A 76 -1.65 5.48 -6.38
CA PRO A 76 -1.05 5.47 -5.04
C PRO A 76 -2.08 5.58 -3.90
N LEU A 77 -3.18 6.31 -4.11
CA LEU A 77 -4.27 6.43 -3.13
C LEU A 77 -4.96 5.08 -2.91
N CYS A 78 -5.07 4.25 -3.96
CA CYS A 78 -5.60 2.89 -3.86
C CYS A 78 -4.76 2.02 -2.92
N PHE A 79 -3.43 2.11 -3.02
CA PHE A 79 -2.51 1.43 -2.11
C PHE A 79 -2.62 1.96 -0.68
N THR A 80 -2.71 3.28 -0.50
CA THR A 80 -2.85 3.88 0.83
C THR A 80 -4.18 3.50 1.49
N ALA A 81 -5.28 3.52 0.74
CA ALA A 81 -6.59 3.13 1.25
C ALA A 81 -6.63 1.64 1.61
N ASN A 82 -6.13 0.76 0.72
CA ASN A 82 -6.16 -0.67 0.98
C ASN A 82 -5.13 -1.10 2.04
N CYS A 83 -3.84 -0.84 1.83
CA CYS A 83 -2.79 -1.28 2.73
C CYS A 83 -2.78 -0.47 4.03
N GLY A 84 -2.90 0.85 3.94
CA GLY A 84 -2.83 1.73 5.11
C GLY A 84 -4.08 1.67 5.97
N LEU A 85 -5.25 1.98 5.39
CA LEU A 85 -6.49 2.10 6.17
C LEU A 85 -7.17 0.76 6.46
N LEU A 86 -7.12 -0.22 5.54
CA LEU A 86 -7.82 -1.49 5.73
C LEU A 86 -6.93 -2.62 6.26
N VAL A 87 -5.66 -2.74 5.85
CA VAL A 87 -4.78 -3.79 6.38
C VAL A 87 -4.21 -3.41 7.76
N PHE A 88 -3.54 -2.26 7.86
CA PHE A 88 -2.95 -1.81 9.13
C PHE A 88 -3.91 -0.99 10.00
N GLY A 89 -4.77 -0.20 9.37
CA GLY A 89 -5.76 0.62 10.06
C GLY A 89 -6.90 -0.18 10.68
N ALA A 90 -7.13 -1.43 10.24
CA ALA A 90 -8.11 -2.35 10.81
C ALA A 90 -7.47 -3.51 11.58
N LEU A 91 -6.32 -3.27 12.25
CA LEU A 91 -5.64 -4.30 13.04
C LEU A 91 -6.49 -4.87 14.18
N ASP A 92 -7.51 -4.15 14.64
CA ASP A 92 -8.48 -4.60 15.64
C ASP A 92 -9.58 -5.51 15.05
N SER A 93 -9.88 -5.41 13.74
CA SER A 93 -10.88 -6.23 13.05
C SER A 93 -10.29 -7.28 12.11
N GLU A 94 -10.38 -8.55 12.52
CA GLU A 94 -9.88 -9.68 11.72
C GLU A 94 -10.63 -9.83 10.39
N ALA A 95 -11.94 -9.61 10.40
CA ALA A 95 -12.79 -9.72 9.23
C ALA A 95 -12.44 -8.65 8.19
N ALA A 96 -12.29 -7.38 8.62
CA ALA A 96 -11.91 -6.28 7.75
C ALA A 96 -10.51 -6.51 7.16
N GLY A 97 -9.53 -6.89 7.99
CA GLY A 97 -8.18 -7.18 7.54
C GLY A 97 -8.12 -8.31 6.51
N ARG A 98 -8.87 -9.41 6.69
CA ARG A 98 -8.94 -10.49 5.69
C ARG A 98 -9.60 -10.04 4.39
N ARG A 99 -10.66 -9.25 4.48
CA ARG A 99 -11.35 -8.70 3.31
C ARG A 99 -10.42 -7.78 2.51
N ALA A 100 -9.62 -6.96 3.19
CA ALA A 100 -8.61 -6.10 2.57
C ALA A 100 -7.59 -6.88 1.72
N ILE A 101 -7.04 -7.97 2.27
CA ILE A 101 -6.10 -8.86 1.57
C ILE A 101 -6.74 -9.51 0.34
N LYS A 102 -7.99 -10.00 0.47
CA LYS A 102 -8.74 -10.57 -0.66
C LYS A 102 -8.97 -9.52 -1.75
N LEU A 103 -9.37 -8.31 -1.37
CA LEU A 103 -9.59 -7.19 -2.28
C LEU A 103 -8.30 -6.81 -3.01
N LEU A 104 -7.18 -6.70 -2.30
CA LEU A 104 -5.87 -6.42 -2.89
C LEU A 104 -5.46 -7.50 -3.88
N ARG A 105 -5.58 -8.78 -3.51
CA ARG A 105 -5.25 -9.90 -4.39
C ARG A 105 -6.12 -9.87 -5.66
N GLY A 106 -7.43 -9.67 -5.51
CA GLY A 106 -8.35 -9.56 -6.64
C GLY A 106 -7.95 -8.43 -7.59
N TRP A 107 -7.66 -7.25 -7.03
CA TRP A 107 -7.20 -6.10 -7.81
C TRP A 107 -5.88 -6.35 -8.53
N LEU A 108 -4.85 -6.87 -7.84
CA LEU A 108 -3.56 -7.17 -8.45
C LEU A 108 -3.67 -8.21 -9.57
N ILE A 109 -4.54 -9.22 -9.43
CA ILE A 109 -4.81 -10.20 -10.49
C ILE A 109 -5.42 -9.52 -11.72
N THR A 110 -6.38 -8.62 -11.50
CA THR A 110 -6.99 -7.84 -12.59
C THR A 110 -5.92 -7.00 -13.32
N LEU A 111 -4.98 -6.40 -12.60
CA LEU A 111 -3.90 -5.60 -13.19
C LEU A 111 -2.92 -6.41 -14.07
N ILE A 112 -2.75 -7.72 -13.83
CA ILE A 112 -1.95 -8.60 -14.72
C ILE A 112 -2.53 -8.62 -16.13
N ILE A 113 -3.86 -8.50 -16.27
CA ILE A 113 -4.56 -8.57 -17.55
C ILE A 113 -4.67 -7.17 -18.19
N ILE A 114 -4.69 -6.11 -17.38
CA ILE A 114 -4.96 -4.75 -17.86
C ILE A 114 -3.67 -3.96 -18.18
N ILE A 115 -2.68 -3.98 -17.28
CA ILE A 115 -1.47 -3.14 -17.43
C ILE A 115 -0.65 -3.53 -18.66
N PRO A 116 -0.36 -4.82 -18.95
CA PRO A 116 0.46 -5.16 -20.10
C PRO A 116 -0.17 -4.72 -21.44
N PRO A 117 -1.46 -4.95 -21.72
CA PRO A 117 -2.10 -4.40 -22.92
C PRO A 117 -2.04 -2.87 -23.02
N LEU A 118 -2.15 -2.13 -21.90
CA LEU A 118 -2.04 -0.67 -21.89
C LEU A 118 -0.67 -0.20 -22.40
N TYR A 119 0.41 -0.83 -21.91
CA TYR A 119 1.75 -0.51 -22.38
C TYR A 119 2.03 -1.05 -23.79
N TRP A 120 1.50 -2.23 -24.13
CA TRP A 120 1.64 -2.84 -25.44
C TRP A 120 1.02 -1.99 -26.56
N THR A 121 -0.23 -1.56 -26.36
CA THR A 121 -0.94 -0.68 -27.30
C THR A 121 -0.30 0.69 -27.43
N SER A 122 0.51 1.11 -26.45
CA SER A 122 1.30 2.34 -26.47
C SER A 122 2.68 2.18 -27.11
N GLY A 123 2.98 1.02 -27.71
CA GLY A 123 4.27 0.72 -28.35
C GLY A 123 5.42 0.41 -27.37
N MET A 124 5.13 0.30 -26.07
CA MET A 124 6.12 0.05 -25.01
C MET A 124 6.23 -1.45 -24.70
N HIS A 125 6.59 -2.24 -25.71
CA HIS A 125 6.57 -3.70 -25.67
C HIS A 125 7.47 -4.31 -24.57
N GLU A 126 8.68 -3.78 -24.40
CA GLU A 126 9.62 -4.25 -23.37
C GLU A 126 9.06 -4.01 -21.96
N ASP A 127 8.49 -2.84 -21.73
CA ASP A 127 7.85 -2.49 -20.47
C ASP A 127 6.60 -3.34 -20.21
N ALA A 128 5.80 -3.62 -21.25
CA ALA A 128 4.64 -4.50 -21.14
C ALA A 128 5.04 -5.90 -20.63
N VAL A 129 6.10 -6.49 -21.21
CA VAL A 129 6.61 -7.81 -20.78
C VAL A 129 7.13 -7.75 -19.35
N LEU A 130 7.94 -6.74 -19.01
CA LEU A 130 8.46 -6.56 -17.66
C LEU A 130 7.33 -6.42 -16.63
N LEU A 131 6.29 -5.67 -16.97
CA LEU A 131 5.13 -5.43 -16.11
C LEU A 131 4.25 -6.67 -15.91
N VAL A 132 4.18 -7.60 -16.88
CA VAL A 132 3.55 -8.93 -16.65
C VAL A 132 4.23 -9.62 -15.48
N PHE A 133 5.56 -9.78 -15.55
CA PHE A 133 6.33 -10.47 -14.51
C PHE A 133 6.20 -9.75 -13.16
N TYR A 134 6.32 -8.43 -13.17
CA TYR A 134 6.20 -7.63 -11.96
C TYR A 134 4.81 -7.78 -11.32
N MET A 135 3.72 -7.69 -12.08
CA MET A 135 2.36 -7.80 -11.55
C MET A 135 2.03 -9.21 -11.06
N VAL A 136 2.53 -10.26 -11.73
CA VAL A 136 2.41 -11.64 -11.26
C VAL A 136 3.09 -11.80 -9.89
N ILE A 137 4.32 -11.29 -9.76
CA ILE A 137 5.05 -11.37 -8.49
C ILE A 137 4.33 -10.57 -7.40
N ASN A 138 3.82 -9.37 -7.72
CA ASN A 138 3.05 -8.56 -6.78
C ASN A 138 1.78 -9.27 -6.30
N ALA A 139 1.02 -9.88 -7.21
CA ALA A 139 -0.23 -10.56 -6.91
C ALA A 139 -0.06 -11.76 -5.96
N ILE A 140 1.14 -12.33 -5.91
CA ILE A 140 1.51 -13.41 -4.98
C ILE A 140 2.11 -12.83 -3.71
N PHE A 141 3.14 -12.00 -3.85
CA PHE A 141 3.99 -11.58 -2.75
C PHE A 141 3.31 -10.56 -1.83
N TYR A 142 2.68 -9.50 -2.36
CA TYR A 142 2.07 -8.48 -1.50
C TYR A 142 0.96 -9.04 -0.62
N PRO A 143 -0.02 -9.81 -1.14
CA PRO A 143 -1.03 -10.42 -0.30
C PRO A 143 -0.44 -11.34 0.77
N TRP A 144 0.59 -12.14 0.43
CA TRP A 144 1.27 -12.99 1.41
C TRP A 144 1.98 -12.18 2.50
N LEU A 145 2.73 -11.15 2.09
CA LEU A 145 3.51 -10.30 2.99
C LEU A 145 2.58 -9.58 3.96
N LEU A 146 1.56 -8.90 3.44
CA LEU A 146 0.64 -8.10 4.25
C LEU A 146 -0.19 -8.96 5.20
N ASP A 147 -0.64 -10.14 4.78
CA ASP A 147 -1.35 -11.07 5.66
C ASP A 147 -0.43 -11.57 6.78
N SER A 148 0.82 -11.94 6.45
CA SER A 148 1.82 -12.35 7.45
C SER A 148 2.17 -11.23 8.44
N MET A 149 2.34 -10.00 7.95
CA MET A 149 2.56 -8.83 8.79
C MET A 149 1.36 -8.56 9.70
N ARG A 150 0.13 -8.64 9.19
CA ARG A 150 -1.10 -8.44 9.98
C ARG A 150 -1.19 -9.45 11.11
N GLU A 151 -0.98 -10.73 10.83
CA GLU A 151 -1.01 -11.79 11.84
C GLU A 151 0.02 -11.57 12.95
N LEU A 152 1.25 -11.20 12.57
CA LEU A 152 2.33 -10.93 13.51
C LEU A 152 2.05 -9.68 14.36
N LEU A 153 1.58 -8.59 13.76
CA LEU A 153 1.20 -7.37 14.48
C LEU A 153 0.05 -7.64 15.45
N ARG A 154 -0.97 -8.37 15.02
CA ARG A 154 -2.11 -8.75 15.88
C ARG A 154 -1.67 -9.59 17.08
N THR A 155 -0.72 -10.49 16.88
CA THR A 155 -0.17 -11.32 17.95
C THR A 155 0.67 -10.48 18.91
N ARG A 156 1.54 -9.61 18.37
CA ARG A 156 2.45 -8.76 19.14
C ARG A 156 1.71 -7.74 19.99
N TYR A 157 0.68 -7.11 19.45
CA TYR A 157 -0.09 -6.05 20.09
C TYR A 157 -1.42 -6.56 20.66
N LYS A 158 -1.47 -7.85 21.03
CA LYS A 158 -2.62 -8.43 21.72
C LYS A 158 -2.88 -7.64 23.01
N GLY A 159 -4.07 -7.03 23.11
CA GLY A 159 -4.43 -6.15 24.23
C GLY A 159 -4.28 -4.64 23.95
N SER A 160 -3.68 -4.25 22.83
CA SER A 160 -3.55 -2.84 22.39
C SER A 160 -3.85 -2.62 20.90
N LEU A 161 -4.62 -3.53 20.30
CA LEU A 161 -4.92 -3.54 18.86
C LEU A 161 -5.58 -2.24 18.38
N THR A 162 -6.56 -1.73 19.12
CA THR A 162 -7.26 -0.48 18.77
C THR A 162 -6.31 0.71 18.76
N THR A 163 -5.42 0.81 19.76
CA THR A 163 -4.41 1.87 19.81
C THR A 163 -3.47 1.81 18.61
N GLN A 164 -3.02 0.61 18.23
CA GLN A 164 -2.15 0.43 17.07
C GLN A 164 -2.88 0.66 15.75
N ALA A 165 -4.13 0.23 15.64
CA ALA A 165 -5.01 0.51 14.50
C ALA A 165 -5.14 2.03 14.30
N HIS A 166 -5.43 2.81 15.34
CA HIS A 166 -5.46 4.27 15.27
C HIS A 166 -4.12 4.89 14.89
N PHE A 167 -3.01 4.36 15.43
CA PHE A 167 -1.66 4.83 15.07
C PHE A 167 -1.39 4.68 13.57
N TYR A 168 -1.65 3.50 12.99
CA TYR A 168 -1.45 3.27 11.56
C TYR A 168 -2.45 4.03 10.70
N THR A 169 -3.72 4.13 11.12
CA THR A 169 -4.73 4.94 10.44
C THR A 169 -4.30 6.40 10.34
N ASN A 170 -3.82 7.00 11.43
CA ASN A 170 -3.33 8.38 11.43
C ASN A 170 -2.13 8.57 10.49
N ARG A 171 -1.22 7.59 10.41
CA ARG A 171 -0.09 7.62 9.48
C ARG A 171 -0.55 7.48 8.02
N ALA A 172 -1.46 6.56 7.74
CA ALA A 172 -2.04 6.35 6.43
C ALA A 172 -2.82 7.59 5.94
N LEU A 173 -3.58 8.26 6.82
CA LEU A 173 -4.28 9.50 6.50
C LEU A 173 -3.31 10.63 6.16
N LYS A 174 -2.19 10.77 6.88
CA LYS A 174 -1.14 11.75 6.53
C LYS A 174 -0.51 11.47 5.16
N LEU A 175 -0.24 10.20 4.86
CA LEU A 175 0.27 9.78 3.55
C LEU A 175 -0.77 10.04 2.44
N GLY A 176 -2.03 9.71 2.69
CA GLY A 176 -3.14 9.95 1.76
C GLY A 176 -3.35 11.43 1.49
N ALA A 177 -3.34 12.26 2.53
CA ALA A 177 -3.42 13.71 2.39
C ALA A 177 -2.27 14.27 1.55
N PHE A 178 -1.04 13.80 1.78
CA PHE A 178 0.10 14.20 0.98
C PHE A 178 -0.02 13.75 -0.49
N GLN A 179 -0.48 12.52 -0.74
CA GLN A 179 -0.75 12.03 -2.10
C GLN A 179 -1.87 12.82 -2.80
N ILE A 180 -2.91 13.25 -2.08
CA ILE A 180 -3.95 14.14 -2.62
C ILE A 180 -3.34 15.49 -2.99
N VAL A 181 -2.47 16.07 -2.17
CA VAL A 181 -1.76 17.32 -2.49
C VAL A 181 -0.91 17.17 -3.75
N LEU A 182 -0.19 16.05 -3.89
CA LEU A 182 0.59 15.76 -5.10
C LEU A 182 -0.30 15.62 -6.34
N LEU A 183 -1.43 14.93 -6.22
CA LEU A 183 -2.42 14.80 -7.29
C LEU A 183 -2.94 16.18 -7.71
N VAL A 184 -3.42 16.99 -6.76
CA VAL A 184 -3.95 18.33 -7.04
C VAL A 184 -2.87 19.22 -7.65
N SER A 185 -1.63 19.14 -7.15
CA SER A 185 -0.51 19.90 -7.70
C SER A 185 -0.18 19.48 -9.14
N ALA A 186 -0.16 18.18 -9.43
CA ALA A 186 0.09 17.68 -10.78
C ALA A 186 -1.02 18.08 -11.76
N VAL A 187 -2.28 18.02 -11.33
CA VAL A 187 -3.44 18.50 -12.11
C VAL A 187 -3.34 20.01 -12.36
N ALA A 188 -2.99 20.80 -11.35
CA ALA A 188 -2.84 22.25 -11.46
C ALA A 188 -1.70 22.67 -12.40
N GLN A 189 -0.66 21.83 -12.52
CA GLN A 189 0.44 22.03 -13.50
C GLN A 189 0.08 21.62 -14.94
N GLY A 190 -1.15 21.14 -15.16
CA GLY A 190 -1.67 20.71 -16.45
C GLY A 190 -1.45 19.23 -16.73
N ILE A 191 -2.45 18.64 -17.38
CA ILE A 191 -2.43 17.30 -17.95
C ILE A 191 -2.72 17.46 -19.45
N ASP A 192 -1.67 17.29 -20.25
CA ASP A 192 -1.67 17.56 -21.68
C ASP A 192 -0.90 16.46 -22.42
N GLY A 193 -1.44 15.24 -22.35
CA GLY A 193 -0.94 14.11 -23.12
C GLY A 193 0.55 13.82 -22.92
N ALA A 194 1.23 13.53 -24.03
CA ALA A 194 2.65 13.18 -24.06
C ALA A 194 3.57 14.23 -23.41
N ASP A 195 3.24 15.52 -23.50
CA ASP A 195 4.09 16.62 -23.03
C ASP A 195 4.22 16.64 -21.49
N THR A 196 3.16 16.23 -20.78
CA THR A 196 3.13 16.19 -19.32
C THR A 196 3.34 14.79 -18.75
N PHE A 197 3.23 13.75 -19.58
CA PHE A 197 3.28 12.35 -19.15
C PHE A 197 4.50 12.02 -18.29
N LEU A 198 5.71 12.38 -18.72
CA LEU A 198 6.95 12.02 -18.00
C LEU A 198 7.01 12.63 -16.58
N ARG A 199 6.43 13.83 -16.41
CA ARG A 199 6.33 14.50 -15.11
C ARG A 199 5.31 13.81 -14.20
N VAL A 200 4.15 13.46 -14.75
CA VAL A 200 3.12 12.69 -14.04
C VAL A 200 3.66 11.31 -13.65
N TYR A 201 4.38 10.65 -14.55
CA TYR A 201 5.00 9.35 -14.31
C TYR A 201 6.06 9.40 -13.19
N ALA A 202 6.86 10.46 -13.14
CA ALA A 202 7.79 10.71 -12.03
C ALA A 202 7.06 10.97 -10.69
N THR A 203 5.94 11.71 -10.72
CA THR A 203 5.09 11.97 -9.55
C THR A 203 4.45 10.68 -9.02
N PHE A 204 3.98 9.83 -9.93
CA PHE A 204 3.48 8.50 -9.62
C PHE A 204 4.57 7.64 -8.96
N SER A 205 5.76 7.58 -9.57
CA SER A 205 6.89 6.83 -9.02
C SER A 205 7.22 7.28 -7.60
N PHE A 206 7.34 8.59 -7.36
CA PHE A 206 7.54 9.13 -6.01
C PHE A 206 6.44 8.70 -5.04
N SER A 207 5.17 8.88 -5.42
CA SER A 207 4.01 8.57 -4.58
C SER A 207 3.91 7.09 -4.22
N MET A 208 4.25 6.20 -5.17
CA MET A 208 4.34 4.76 -4.96
C MET A 208 5.51 4.37 -4.05
N ASN A 209 6.70 4.93 -4.28
CA ASN A 209 7.86 4.67 -3.41
C ASN A 209 7.57 5.06 -1.95
N LEU A 210 6.84 6.16 -1.73
CA LEU A 210 6.50 6.61 -0.38
C LEU A 210 5.65 5.59 0.38
N ILE A 211 4.57 5.10 -0.23
CA ILE A 211 3.69 4.11 0.42
C ILE A 211 4.39 2.76 0.57
N ILE A 212 5.18 2.33 -0.42
CA ILE A 212 5.94 1.07 -0.36
C ILE A 212 7.01 1.12 0.74
N ALA A 213 7.78 2.21 0.81
CA ALA A 213 8.79 2.39 1.85
C ALA A 213 8.14 2.36 3.24
N TRP A 214 6.99 3.02 3.42
CA TRP A 214 6.26 2.99 4.69
C TRP A 214 5.85 1.56 5.09
N ILE A 215 5.29 0.77 4.17
CA ILE A 215 4.95 -0.64 4.41
C ILE A 215 6.18 -1.43 4.86
N TYR A 216 7.32 -1.26 4.20
CA TYR A 216 8.53 -1.98 4.57
C TYR A 216 9.17 -1.51 5.87
N VAL A 217 9.06 -0.23 6.21
CA VAL A 217 9.46 0.28 7.53
C VAL A 217 8.65 -0.41 8.62
N ILE A 218 7.33 -0.55 8.46
CA ILE A 218 6.48 -1.33 9.38
C ILE A 218 6.97 -2.78 9.46
N ALA A 219 7.26 -3.41 8.32
CA ALA A 219 7.74 -4.79 8.29
C ALA A 219 9.06 -4.98 9.06
N ILE A 220 10.00 -4.04 8.93
CA ILE A 220 11.30 -4.13 9.58
C ILE A 220 11.19 -3.83 11.09
N PHE A 221 10.63 -2.67 11.44
CA PHE A 221 10.72 -2.16 12.80
C PHE A 221 9.59 -2.67 13.70
N ASP A 222 8.36 -2.76 13.20
CA ASP A 222 7.21 -3.14 14.02
C ASP A 222 6.97 -4.64 14.01
N VAL A 223 6.97 -5.25 12.82
CA VAL A 223 6.72 -6.70 12.64
C VAL A 223 7.93 -7.52 13.07
N CYS A 224 9.12 -7.20 12.53
CA CYS A 224 10.34 -7.95 12.81
C CYS A 224 11.10 -7.47 14.05
N ALA A 225 10.59 -6.44 14.73
CA ALA A 225 11.15 -5.91 15.97
C ALA A 225 12.64 -5.54 15.88
N VAL A 226 13.10 -5.09 14.70
CA VAL A 226 14.47 -4.64 14.53
C VAL A 226 14.66 -3.38 15.37
N ASP A 227 15.64 -3.37 16.26
CA ASP A 227 15.89 -2.21 17.13
C ASP A 227 16.37 -1.01 16.29
N GLY A 228 15.58 0.07 16.29
CA GLY A 228 15.91 1.33 15.62
C GLY A 228 17.17 1.99 16.16
N ARG A 229 17.48 1.86 17.46
CA ARG A 229 18.72 2.39 18.05
C ARG A 229 19.92 1.57 17.60
N ALA A 230 19.78 0.25 17.47
CA ALA A 230 20.79 -0.61 16.89
C ALA A 230 21.01 -0.29 15.40
N ALA A 231 19.93 -0.02 14.65
CA ALA A 231 19.99 0.41 13.26
C ALA A 231 20.78 1.70 13.09
N ALA A 232 20.49 2.73 13.90
CA ALA A 232 21.21 4.01 13.88
C ALA A 232 22.70 3.87 14.23
N LYS A 233 23.06 2.86 15.04
CA LYS A 233 24.45 2.57 15.43
C LYS A 233 25.12 1.50 14.55
N LEU A 234 24.49 1.12 13.43
CA LEU A 234 24.98 0.07 12.51
C LEU A 234 25.24 -1.29 13.19
N ARG A 235 24.55 -1.58 14.29
CA ARG A 235 24.62 -2.86 15.04
C ARG A 235 23.53 -3.82 14.57
N LEU A 236 23.36 -3.94 13.25
CA LEU A 236 22.37 -4.83 12.64
C LEU A 236 23.01 -6.13 12.18
N SER A 237 22.24 -7.21 12.19
CA SER A 237 22.63 -8.42 11.46
C SER A 237 22.72 -8.12 9.95
N PRO A 238 23.49 -8.89 9.16
CA PRO A 238 23.61 -8.67 7.72
C PRO A 238 22.26 -8.63 6.99
N LEU A 239 21.31 -9.50 7.38
CA LEU A 239 19.97 -9.53 6.79
C LEU A 239 19.16 -8.28 7.13
N GLN A 240 19.21 -7.79 8.36
CA GLN A 240 18.55 -6.55 8.77
C GLN A 240 19.17 -5.34 8.07
N ALA A 241 20.49 -5.29 7.96
CA ALA A 241 21.19 -4.24 7.24
C ALA A 241 20.81 -4.21 5.75
N ALA A 242 20.76 -5.38 5.10
CA ALA A 242 20.33 -5.51 3.71
C ALA A 242 18.87 -5.05 3.50
N ALA A 243 17.97 -5.40 4.41
CA ALA A 243 16.58 -4.95 4.36
C ALA A 243 16.43 -3.43 4.54
N VAL A 244 17.15 -2.84 5.50
CA VAL A 244 17.14 -1.38 5.70
C VAL A 244 17.73 -0.67 4.49
N ALA A 245 18.83 -1.18 3.94
CA ALA A 245 19.47 -0.62 2.75
C ALA A 245 18.55 -0.72 1.51
N SER A 246 17.85 -1.83 1.30
CA SER A 246 16.92 -1.96 0.17
C SER A 246 15.75 -0.99 0.28
N VAL A 247 15.20 -0.79 1.49
CA VAL A 247 14.16 0.22 1.73
C VAL A 247 14.68 1.65 1.56
N GLY A 248 15.92 1.92 1.98
CA GLY A 248 16.60 3.16 1.67
C GLY A 248 16.70 3.41 0.17
N GLY A 249 17.00 2.38 -0.62
CA GLY A 249 16.98 2.43 -2.09
C GLY A 249 15.62 2.81 -2.66
N VAL A 250 14.52 2.24 -2.15
CA VAL A 250 13.15 2.65 -2.50
C VAL A 250 12.93 4.14 -2.18
N ALA A 251 13.29 4.58 -0.98
CA ALA A 251 13.12 5.98 -0.58
C ALA A 251 13.93 6.96 -1.44
N PHE A 252 15.20 6.66 -1.73
CA PHE A 252 16.05 7.48 -2.59
C PHE A 252 15.57 7.49 -4.05
N SER A 253 15.08 6.36 -4.56
CA SER A 253 14.44 6.28 -5.88
C SER A 253 13.20 7.17 -5.96
N GLY A 254 12.38 7.16 -4.91
CA GLY A 254 11.22 8.06 -4.79
C GLY A 254 11.64 9.53 -4.77
N LEU A 255 12.64 9.89 -3.95
CA LEU A 255 13.14 11.26 -3.88
C LEU A 255 13.69 11.76 -5.22
N ALA A 256 14.38 10.90 -5.97
CA ALA A 256 14.80 11.22 -7.33
C ALA A 256 13.58 11.48 -8.25
N GLY A 257 12.52 10.67 -8.14
CA GLY A 257 11.24 10.90 -8.82
C GLY A 257 10.62 12.26 -8.49
N TYR A 258 10.62 12.66 -7.22
CA TYR A 258 10.14 13.97 -6.78
C TYR A 258 10.95 15.12 -7.40
N VAL A 259 12.28 15.06 -7.32
CA VAL A 259 13.15 16.09 -7.90
C VAL A 259 12.94 16.21 -9.41
N LEU A 260 12.74 15.09 -10.10
CA LEU A 260 12.44 15.07 -11.53
C LEU A 260 11.05 15.61 -11.86
N SER A 261 10.04 15.37 -11.01
CA SER A 261 8.68 15.87 -11.25
C SER A 261 8.57 17.40 -11.12
N GLN A 262 9.49 18.04 -10.40
CA GLN A 262 9.59 19.51 -10.34
C GLN A 262 10.31 20.12 -11.56
N ARG A 263 10.73 19.30 -12.53
CA ARG A 263 11.48 19.72 -13.72
C ARG A 263 10.77 19.24 -15.00
N ARG A 264 11.40 19.46 -16.16
CA ARG A 264 11.07 18.76 -17.41
C ARG A 264 11.96 17.53 -17.53
N PRO A 265 11.56 16.36 -17.02
CA PRO A 265 12.41 15.17 -17.04
C PRO A 265 12.60 14.66 -18.48
N SER A 266 13.79 14.14 -18.76
CA SER A 266 14.00 13.35 -19.98
C SER A 266 13.31 11.99 -19.85
N LYS A 267 12.93 11.38 -20.98
CA LYS A 267 12.32 10.03 -21.01
C LYS A 267 13.15 9.01 -20.23
N ARG A 268 14.47 9.02 -20.45
CA ARG A 268 15.42 8.14 -19.74
C ARG A 268 15.41 8.36 -18.23
N ALA A 269 15.38 9.61 -17.77
CA ALA A 269 15.37 9.92 -16.34
C ALA A 269 14.07 9.47 -15.66
N ALA A 270 12.91 9.74 -16.28
CA ALA A 270 11.62 9.29 -15.76
C ALA A 270 11.54 7.76 -15.67
N HIS A 271 11.91 7.05 -16.75
CA HIS A 271 11.94 5.58 -16.77
C HIS A 271 12.93 5.01 -15.75
N ALA A 272 14.10 5.62 -15.59
CA ALA A 272 15.09 5.18 -14.60
C ALA A 272 14.51 5.16 -13.19
N THR A 273 13.71 6.17 -12.79
CA THR A 273 13.09 6.18 -11.46
C THR A 273 12.08 5.04 -11.26
N VAL A 274 11.37 4.65 -12.32
CA VAL A 274 10.45 3.50 -12.24
C VAL A 274 11.21 2.19 -12.23
N TYR A 275 12.22 2.00 -13.08
CA TYR A 275 13.03 0.78 -13.03
C TYR A 275 13.80 0.64 -11.71
N SER A 276 14.29 1.74 -11.13
CA SER A 276 14.87 1.74 -9.79
C SER A 276 13.83 1.33 -8.74
N LEU A 277 12.59 1.84 -8.80
CA LEU A 277 11.50 1.37 -7.95
C LEU A 277 11.31 -0.14 -8.09
N LEU A 278 11.16 -0.66 -9.31
CA LEU A 278 10.96 -2.10 -9.54
C LEU A 278 12.12 -2.92 -8.95
N PHE A 279 13.35 -2.52 -9.24
CA PHE A 279 14.56 -3.19 -8.77
C PHE A 279 14.67 -3.22 -7.24
N PHE A 280 14.54 -2.06 -6.58
CA PHE A 280 14.61 -2.01 -5.12
C PHE A 280 13.42 -2.68 -4.46
N ASN A 281 12.26 -2.70 -5.10
CA ASN A 281 11.10 -3.44 -4.63
C ASN A 281 11.38 -4.97 -4.64
N PHE A 282 12.00 -5.49 -5.71
CA PHE A 282 12.46 -6.89 -5.74
C PHE A 282 13.49 -7.21 -4.66
N LEU A 283 14.44 -6.32 -4.39
CA LEU A 283 15.37 -6.50 -3.28
C LEU A 283 14.65 -6.53 -1.93
N CYS A 284 13.63 -5.68 -1.73
CA CYS A 284 12.81 -5.73 -0.54
C CYS A 284 12.03 -7.04 -0.42
N TYR A 285 11.53 -7.60 -1.53
CA TYR A 285 10.88 -8.91 -1.51
C TYR A 285 11.79 -10.00 -0.97
N ILE A 286 13.06 -9.98 -1.37
CA ILE A 286 14.06 -10.93 -0.91
C ILE A 286 14.38 -10.69 0.57
N PHE A 287 14.79 -9.49 0.95
CA PHE A 287 15.33 -9.23 2.29
C PHE A 287 14.23 -9.03 3.35
N VAL A 288 13.26 -8.17 3.09
CA VAL A 288 12.14 -7.90 4.00
C VAL A 288 11.22 -9.11 4.08
N GLY A 289 10.91 -9.74 2.93
CA GLY A 289 10.16 -11.00 2.92
C GLY A 289 10.84 -12.09 3.74
N ARG A 290 12.17 -12.22 3.63
CA ARG A 290 12.93 -13.17 4.46
C ARG A 290 12.88 -12.82 5.94
N LEU A 291 12.97 -11.55 6.32
CA LEU A 291 12.83 -11.13 7.71
C LEU A 291 11.46 -11.50 8.28
N VAL A 292 10.39 -11.17 7.56
CA VAL A 292 9.01 -11.49 7.98
C VAL A 292 8.81 -13.01 8.08
N TRP A 293 9.36 -13.78 7.14
CA TRP A 293 9.33 -15.24 7.20
C TRP A 293 10.04 -15.79 8.44
N VAL A 294 11.21 -15.24 8.80
CA VAL A 294 11.95 -15.63 10.01
C VAL A 294 11.17 -15.24 11.27
N ALA A 295 10.57 -14.05 11.31
CA ALA A 295 9.73 -13.62 12.42
C ALA A 295 8.53 -14.55 12.61
N ARG A 296 7.87 -14.94 11.51
CA ARG A 296 6.74 -15.88 11.51
C ARG A 296 7.11 -17.26 12.08
N ARG A 297 8.28 -17.79 11.75
CA ARG A 297 8.75 -19.08 12.29
C ARG A 297 9.11 -19.04 13.79
N LYS A 298 9.40 -17.85 14.32
CA LYS A 298 9.75 -17.66 15.73
C LYS A 298 8.54 -17.29 16.59
N ALA A 299 7.44 -16.86 15.98
CA ALA A 299 6.19 -16.67 16.69
C ALA A 299 5.76 -18.04 17.24
N PRO A 300 5.59 -18.20 18.56
CA PRO A 300 5.13 -19.46 19.12
C PRO A 300 3.79 -19.82 18.46
N ASP A 301 3.70 -21.04 17.93
CA ASP A 301 2.43 -21.63 17.53
C ASP A 301 1.44 -21.41 18.68
N GLY A 302 0.21 -21.02 18.38
CA GLY A 302 -0.80 -20.52 19.34
C GLY A 302 -1.23 -21.45 20.48
N SER A 303 -0.42 -22.41 20.91
CA SER A 303 -0.56 -23.14 22.16
C SER A 303 0.47 -22.68 23.20
N ALA A 304 -0.04 -22.03 24.25
CA ALA A 304 0.61 -21.73 25.52
C ALA A 304 1.71 -20.64 25.51
N ALA A 305 1.28 -19.40 25.77
CA ALA A 305 2.04 -18.51 26.64
C ALA A 305 1.08 -17.54 27.34
N SER A 306 0.85 -17.84 28.62
CA SER A 306 0.37 -16.92 29.64
C SER A 306 1.12 -15.60 29.56
N GLY A 307 0.39 -14.50 29.68
CA GLY A 307 0.94 -13.15 29.63
C GLY A 307 2.09 -12.94 30.61
N GLN A 308 3.14 -12.31 30.11
CA GLN A 308 3.83 -11.32 30.92
C GLN A 308 3.44 -9.94 30.38
N PRO A 309 2.95 -9.03 31.24
CA PRO A 309 2.84 -7.64 30.86
C PRO A 309 4.24 -7.15 30.52
N VAL A 310 4.38 -6.52 29.36
CA VAL A 310 5.54 -5.67 29.10
C VAL A 310 5.57 -4.66 30.23
N LYS A 311 6.63 -4.70 31.05
CA LYS A 311 6.88 -3.67 32.05
C LYS A 311 6.85 -2.32 31.35
N ASP A 312 5.97 -1.45 31.81
CA ASP A 312 6.05 -0.01 31.65
C ASP A 312 7.38 0.47 32.24
N GLU A 313 8.45 0.37 31.46
CA GLU A 313 9.67 1.15 31.68
C GLU A 313 9.68 2.26 30.64
N GLY A 314 9.04 3.38 31.00
CA GLY A 314 9.33 4.69 30.45
C GLY A 314 8.82 4.96 29.04
N LEU A 315 7.50 4.92 28.84
CA LEU A 315 6.85 5.80 27.86
C LEU A 315 6.90 7.24 28.41
N GLU A 316 8.09 7.83 28.43
CA GLU A 316 8.19 9.27 28.40
C GLU A 316 7.66 9.75 27.05
N ALA A 317 6.64 10.59 27.16
CA ALA A 317 6.03 11.43 26.16
C ALA A 317 6.87 11.69 24.89
N GLY A 318 6.24 11.50 23.74
CA GLY A 318 6.45 12.37 22.59
C GLY A 318 7.87 12.44 22.05
N GLY A 319 8.31 11.39 21.35
CA GLY A 319 9.30 11.54 20.30
C GLY A 319 8.70 12.33 19.13
N VAL A 320 8.57 13.64 19.31
CA VAL A 320 8.42 14.62 18.23
C VAL A 320 9.65 14.43 17.36
N PHE A 321 9.45 13.94 16.14
CA PHE A 321 10.42 14.12 15.08
C PHE A 321 10.39 15.61 14.76
N ASP A 322 11.17 16.39 15.50
CA ASP A 322 11.48 17.77 15.13
C ASP A 322 12.23 17.71 13.81
N VAL A 323 11.54 18.14 12.75
CA VAL A 323 12.19 18.51 11.50
C VAL A 323 12.86 19.85 11.78
N PRO A 324 14.20 19.96 11.73
CA PRO A 324 14.84 21.25 11.89
C PRO A 324 14.56 22.08 10.63
N GLY A 325 13.82 23.17 10.82
CA GLY A 325 13.73 24.38 9.99
C GLY A 325 13.88 24.23 8.47
N ALA A 326 12.76 24.26 7.77
CA ALA A 326 12.58 24.92 6.47
C ALA A 326 11.10 25.25 6.26
#